data_AF-A0A7V9EWT2-F1
#
_entry.id   AF-A0A7V9EWT2-F1
#
_cell.length_a   1.000
_cell.length_b   1.000
_cell.length_c   1.000
_cell.angle_alpha   90.00
_cell.angle_beta   90.00
_cell.angle_gamma   90.00
#
_symmetry.space_group_name_H-M   'P 1'
#
loop_
_entity.id
_entity.type
_entity.pdbx_description
1 polymer ?
#
loop_
_entity_poly.entity_id
_entity_poly.type
_entity_poly.pdbx_seq_one_letter_code
_entity_poly.pdbx_strand_id
1 'polypeptide(L)'
;MIDDALAAVRRMWDAGLAHRDLKPANVMVRGGRVILIDVAFATVRPTPWRQAVDLTNMMLTLALRSSAERVYQRALAFFEPDDIAEALAASRSVTIPAQLRQRLRDDGRDLLAGFRALAPERPPIAIQLWSIRRIALTLGAAASIAVAIALVALNLRTAGLL
;
A
#
# COMPACT_ATOMS: atom_id res chain seq x y z
N MET A 1 18.73 12.66 3.61
CA MET A 1 18.05 11.61 2.80
C MET A 1 16.74 11.14 3.44
N ILE A 2 16.72 10.72 4.71
CA ILE A 2 15.47 10.41 5.44
C ILE A 2 14.48 11.58 5.33
N ASP A 3 14.92 12.79 5.68
CA ASP A 3 14.09 13.99 5.65
C ASP A 3 13.56 14.32 4.26
N ASP A 4 14.39 14.16 3.23
CA ASP A 4 14.00 14.50 1.86
C ASP A 4 12.97 13.49 1.31
N ALA A 5 13.08 12.22 1.70
CA ALA A 5 12.08 11.20 1.41
C ALA A 5 10.75 11.46 2.14
N LEU A 6 10.80 11.82 3.42
CA LEU A 6 9.62 12.18 4.20
C LEU A 6 8.97 13.46 3.66
N ALA A 7 9.77 14.46 3.28
CA ALA A 7 9.30 15.68 2.64
C ALA A 7 8.64 15.40 1.28
N ALA A 8 9.11 14.40 0.52
CA ALA A 8 8.46 13.99 -0.72
C ALA A 8 7.07 13.40 -0.45
N VAL A 9 6.91 12.57 0.59
CA VAL A 9 5.60 12.06 1.00
C VAL A 9 4.71 13.18 1.51
N ARG A 10 5.22 14.10 2.33
CA ARG A 10 4.46 15.28 2.83
C ARG A 10 3.92 16.11 1.68
N ARG A 11 4.77 16.43 0.69
CA ARG A 11 4.36 17.17 -0.52
C ARG A 11 3.25 16.45 -1.30
N MET A 12 3.35 15.13 -1.47
CA MET A 12 2.25 14.36 -2.08
C MET A 12 0.98 14.42 -1.23
N TRP A 13 1.12 14.29 0.09
CA TRP A 13 0.00 14.33 1.03
C TRP A 13 -0.76 15.65 0.91
N ASP A 14 -0.04 16.78 0.99
CA ASP A 14 -0.59 18.14 0.86
C ASP A 14 -1.26 18.36 -0.50
N ALA A 15 -0.70 17.78 -1.56
CA ALA A 15 -1.25 17.85 -2.90
C ALA A 15 -2.48 16.93 -3.11
N GLY A 16 -2.90 16.17 -2.09
CA GLY A 16 -3.99 15.20 -2.23
C GLY A 16 -3.64 14.04 -3.16
N LEU A 17 -2.39 13.56 -3.10
CA LEU A 17 -1.86 12.46 -3.89
C LEU A 17 -1.50 11.26 -3.01
N ALA A 18 -1.68 10.06 -3.56
CA ALA A 18 -1.08 8.82 -3.05
C ALA A 18 -0.39 8.11 -4.22
N HIS A 19 0.86 7.71 -4.03
CA HIS A 19 1.66 6.91 -4.96
C HIS A 19 1.21 5.44 -5.00
N ARG A 20 0.79 4.88 -3.85
CA ARG A 20 0.24 3.52 -3.69
C ARG A 20 1.18 2.35 -3.99
N ASP A 21 2.45 2.63 -4.22
CA ASP A 21 3.49 1.60 -4.44
C ASP A 21 4.86 2.09 -3.96
N LEU A 22 4.89 2.77 -2.81
CA LEU A 22 6.15 3.20 -2.19
C LEU A 22 6.92 1.99 -1.66
N LYS A 23 8.08 1.77 -2.23
CA LYS A 23 9.00 0.67 -1.93
C LYS A 23 10.40 1.06 -2.37
N PRO A 24 11.45 0.36 -1.92
CA PRO A 24 12.83 0.76 -2.23
C PRO A 24 13.15 0.95 -3.72
N ALA A 25 12.60 0.14 -4.63
CA ALA A 25 12.85 0.32 -6.06
C ALA A 25 12.21 1.58 -6.67
N ASN A 26 11.21 2.16 -6.01
CA ASN A 26 10.50 3.36 -6.45
C ASN A 26 11.03 4.64 -5.77
N VAL A 27 12.08 4.52 -4.97
CA VAL A 27 12.77 5.63 -4.30
C VAL A 27 14.16 5.76 -4.89
N MET A 28 14.32 6.69 -5.84
CA MET A 28 15.59 6.98 -6.47
C MET A 28 16.31 8.11 -5.74
N VAL A 29 17.65 8.05 -5.72
CA VAL A 29 18.49 9.09 -5.12
C VAL A 29 19.42 9.63 -6.18
N ARG A 30 19.35 10.93 -6.46
CA ARG A 30 20.18 11.60 -7.47
C ARG A 30 20.61 12.96 -6.97
N GLY A 31 21.92 13.20 -6.91
CA GLY A 31 22.49 14.49 -6.48
C GLY A 31 22.04 14.90 -5.07
N GLY A 32 21.98 13.95 -4.14
CA GLY A 32 21.53 14.19 -2.77
C GLY A 32 20.01 14.35 -2.59
N ARG A 33 19.23 14.30 -3.67
CA ARG A 33 17.76 14.39 -3.66
C ARG A 33 17.08 13.05 -3.88
N VAL A 34 15.94 12.89 -3.23
CA VAL A 34 15.02 11.76 -3.35
C VAL A 34 13.99 12.09 -4.42
N ILE A 35 13.85 11.17 -5.38
CA ILE A 35 12.92 11.24 -6.49
C ILE A 35 12.06 9.98 -6.44
N LEU A 36 10.74 10.17 -6.32
CA LEU A 36 9.79 9.07 -6.40
C LEU A 36 9.49 8.77 -7.87
N ILE A 37 9.57 7.51 -8.26
CA ILE A 37 9.40 7.04 -9.65
C ILE A 37 8.32 5.96 -9.72
N ASP A 38 7.89 5.60 -10.93
CA ASP A 38 6.85 4.59 -11.17
C ASP A 38 5.50 4.96 -10.53
N VAL A 39 4.92 6.06 -11.03
CA VAL A 39 3.64 6.61 -10.56
C VAL A 39 2.43 6.00 -11.28
N ALA A 40 2.57 4.84 -11.93
CA ALA A 40 1.50 4.22 -12.70
C ALA A 40 0.25 3.89 -11.85
N PHE A 41 0.44 3.63 -10.55
CA PHE A 41 -0.64 3.37 -9.60
C PHE A 41 -1.11 4.60 -8.81
N ALA A 42 -0.52 5.77 -9.06
CA ALA A 42 -0.82 6.97 -8.30
C ALA A 42 -2.29 7.37 -8.42
N THR A 43 -2.83 7.98 -7.38
CA THR A 43 -4.24 8.39 -7.31
C THR A 43 -4.34 9.83 -6.83
N VAL A 44 -5.10 10.63 -7.57
CA VAL A 44 -5.50 11.99 -7.21
C VAL A 44 -6.76 11.92 -6.33
N ARG A 45 -6.79 12.71 -5.25
CA ARG A 45 -7.86 12.69 -4.22
C ARG A 45 -8.13 11.27 -3.70
N PRO A 46 -7.10 10.57 -3.20
CA PRO A 46 -7.29 9.26 -2.62
C PRO A 46 -8.13 9.35 -1.34
N THR A 47 -8.66 8.21 -0.90
CA THR A 47 -9.19 8.10 0.47
C THR A 47 -8.07 8.35 1.49
N PRO A 48 -8.33 9.01 2.63
CA PRO A 48 -7.27 9.39 3.59
C PRO A 48 -6.31 8.25 3.97
N TRP A 49 -6.85 7.06 4.25
CA TRP A 49 -6.05 5.89 4.61
C TRP A 49 -5.01 5.48 3.56
N ARG A 50 -5.20 5.79 2.27
CA ARG A 50 -4.23 5.46 1.22
C ARG A 50 -3.00 6.36 1.27
N GLN A 51 -3.15 7.64 1.65
CA GLN A 51 -2.01 8.53 1.90
C GLN A 51 -1.27 8.08 3.17
N ALA A 52 -2.03 7.70 4.19
CA ALA A 52 -1.51 7.14 5.44
C ALA A 52 -0.66 5.88 5.19
N VAL A 53 -1.11 4.96 4.33
CA VAL A 53 -0.35 3.77 3.95
C VAL A 53 0.97 4.12 3.26
N ASP A 54 1.00 5.15 2.41
CA ASP A 54 2.23 5.60 1.74
C ASP A 54 3.26 6.13 2.73
N LEU A 55 2.84 6.86 3.76
CA LEU A 55 3.72 7.29 4.86
C LEU A 55 4.37 6.09 5.55
N THR A 56 3.59 5.09 5.97
CA THR A 56 4.14 3.88 6.61
C THR A 56 5.09 3.14 5.69
N ASN A 57 4.75 2.97 4.41
CA ASN A 57 5.59 2.29 3.44
C ASN A 57 6.92 3.01 3.22
N MET A 58 6.93 4.36 3.22
CA MET A 58 8.16 5.14 3.19
C MET A 58 8.97 4.97 4.48
N MET A 59 8.33 5.05 5.65
CA MET A 59 9.01 4.89 6.93
C MET A 59 9.68 3.51 7.06
N LEU A 60 8.98 2.44 6.67
CA LEU A 60 9.53 1.09 6.59
C LEU A 60 10.70 1.00 5.60
N THR A 61 10.55 1.60 4.41
CA THR A 61 11.61 1.65 3.38
C THR A 61 12.88 2.30 3.90
N LEU A 62 12.76 3.39 4.66
CA LEU A 62 13.91 4.08 5.27
C LEU A 62 14.51 3.27 6.41
N ALA A 63 13.68 2.67 7.26
CA ALA A 63 14.13 1.89 8.42
C ALA A 63 14.92 0.62 8.04
N LEU A 64 14.68 0.03 6.86
CA LEU A 64 15.50 -1.06 6.32
C LEU A 64 17.00 -0.72 6.28
N ARG A 65 17.37 0.55 6.12
CA ARG A 65 18.77 1.00 6.10
C ARG A 65 19.15 1.88 7.29
N SER A 66 18.29 1.94 8.31
CA SER A 66 18.51 2.67 9.56
C SER A 66 17.81 1.96 10.73
N SER A 67 17.05 2.70 11.54
CA SER A 67 16.22 2.17 12.63
C SER A 67 14.83 2.83 12.64
N ALA A 68 13.88 2.21 13.35
CA ALA A 68 12.53 2.74 13.50
C ALA A 68 12.56 4.06 14.30
N GLU A 69 13.34 4.13 15.37
CA GLU A 69 13.48 5.30 16.24
C GLU A 69 13.98 6.51 15.46
N ARG A 70 15.05 6.32 14.66
CA ARG A 70 15.60 7.42 13.87
C ARG A 70 14.58 7.92 12.85
N VAL A 71 13.90 7.02 12.14
CA VAL A 71 12.91 7.42 11.12
C VAL A 71 11.70 8.09 11.75
N TYR A 72 11.19 7.55 12.86
CA TYR A 72 10.07 8.13 13.60
C TYR A 72 10.40 9.56 14.07
N GLN A 73 11.56 9.75 14.71
CA GLN A 73 12.00 11.07 15.16
C GLN A 73 12.13 12.08 14.01
N ARG A 74 12.56 11.64 12.82
CA ARG A 74 12.57 12.53 11.64
C ARG A 74 11.19 12.75 11.05
N ALA A 75 10.28 11.78 11.12
CA ALA A 75 8.90 11.91 10.63
C ALA A 75 8.11 12.98 11.41
N LEU A 76 8.39 13.14 12.71
CA LEU A 76 7.80 14.19 13.55
C LEU A 76 8.12 15.62 13.09
N ALA A 77 9.13 15.82 12.23
CA ALA A 77 9.39 17.13 11.62
C ALA A 77 8.44 17.47 10.45
N PHE A 78 7.64 16.51 9.98
CA PHE A 78 6.78 16.64 8.79
C PHE A 78 5.32 16.21 9.02
N PHE A 79 5.06 15.41 10.04
CA PHE A 79 3.76 14.83 10.33
C PHE A 79 3.49 14.92 11.83
N GLU A 80 2.22 15.13 12.18
CA GLU A 80 1.79 15.05 13.57
C GLU A 80 1.92 13.59 14.07
N PRO A 81 2.17 13.37 15.38
CA PRO A 81 2.20 12.03 15.95
C PRO A 81 0.94 11.21 15.61
N ASP A 82 -0.22 11.86 15.60
CA ASP A 82 -1.51 11.23 15.28
C ASP A 82 -1.63 10.81 13.81
N ASP A 83 -1.04 11.56 12.87
CA ASP A 83 -0.98 11.19 11.46
C ASP A 83 -0.14 9.91 11.28
N ILE A 84 0.97 9.82 12.00
CA ILE A 84 1.86 8.65 11.98
C ILE A 84 1.15 7.45 12.62
N ALA A 85 0.47 7.64 13.77
CA ALA A 85 -0.31 6.59 14.41
C ALA A 85 -1.42 6.07 13.48
N GLU A 86 -2.13 6.97 12.77
CA GLU A 86 -3.13 6.60 11.77
C GLU A 86 -2.53 5.79 10.63
N ALA A 87 -1.39 6.23 10.09
CA ALA A 87 -0.65 5.54 9.05
C ALA A 87 -0.27 4.10 9.44
N LEU A 88 0.19 3.91 10.68
CA LEU A 88 0.58 2.60 11.21
C LEU A 88 -0.63 1.71 11.49
N ALA A 89 -1.75 2.30 11.95
CA ALA A 89 -3.02 1.61 12.17
C ALA A 89 -3.71 1.21 10.85
N ALA A 90 -3.54 2.01 9.79
CA ALA A 90 -4.00 1.74 8.44
C ALA A 90 -3.12 0.73 7.69
N SER A 91 -1.95 0.37 8.22
CA SER A 91 -1.01 -0.50 7.52
C SER A 91 -1.07 -1.95 8.01
N ARG A 92 -1.25 -2.87 7.06
CA ARG A 92 -1.28 -4.33 7.27
C ARG A 92 -0.45 -5.02 6.21
N SER A 93 -0.18 -6.32 6.36
CA SER A 93 0.60 -7.08 5.37
C SER A 93 0.06 -6.91 3.94
N VAL A 94 -1.24 -6.73 3.72
CA VAL A 94 -1.80 -6.51 2.38
C VAL A 94 -1.47 -5.14 1.77
N THR A 95 -1.22 -4.11 2.58
CA THR A 95 -0.94 -2.73 2.11
C THR A 95 0.53 -2.44 1.89
N ILE A 96 1.41 -3.35 2.34
CA ILE A 96 2.85 -3.26 2.12
C ILE A 96 3.19 -3.93 0.77
N PRO A 97 3.85 -3.23 -0.18
CA PRO A 97 4.22 -3.79 -1.47
C PRO A 97 5.07 -5.05 -1.36
N ALA A 98 4.89 -6.00 -2.28
CA ALA A 98 5.53 -7.32 -2.20
C ALA A 98 7.06 -7.26 -2.04
N GLN A 99 7.73 -6.36 -2.76
CA GLN A 99 9.18 -6.15 -2.64
C GLN A 99 9.58 -5.64 -1.25
N LEU A 100 8.84 -4.69 -0.69
CA LEU A 100 9.10 -4.17 0.65
C LEU A 100 8.85 -5.27 1.69
N ARG A 101 7.77 -6.06 1.56
CA ARG A 101 7.53 -7.23 2.43
C ARG A 101 8.64 -8.26 2.38
N GLN A 102 9.16 -8.55 1.19
CA GLN A 102 10.29 -9.47 1.01
C GLN A 102 11.49 -8.96 1.80
N ARG A 103 11.88 -7.70 1.58
CA ARG A 103 13.03 -7.09 2.27
C ARG A 103 12.86 -7.00 3.78
N LEU A 104 11.65 -6.74 4.28
CA LEU A 104 11.36 -6.75 5.72
C LEU A 104 11.53 -8.15 6.33
N ARG A 105 11.14 -9.21 5.61
CA ARG A 105 11.41 -10.59 6.04
C ARG A 105 12.90 -10.91 6.04
N ASP A 106 13.61 -10.48 4.99
CA ASP A 106 15.06 -10.71 4.87
C ASP A 106 15.85 -9.95 5.94
N ASP A 107 15.37 -8.78 6.36
CA ASP A 107 15.95 -7.95 7.43
C ASP A 107 15.76 -8.56 8.84
N GLY A 108 14.69 -9.32 9.05
CA GLY A 108 14.43 -10.08 10.28
C GLY A 108 13.94 -9.27 11.49
N ARG A 109 14.04 -7.93 11.46
CA ARG A 109 13.50 -7.05 12.53
C ARG A 109 12.01 -6.80 12.33
N ASP A 110 11.23 -6.80 13.41
CA ASP A 110 9.84 -6.34 13.37
C ASP A 110 9.76 -4.80 13.41
N LEU A 111 10.14 -4.17 12.30
CA LEU A 111 10.15 -2.70 12.18
C LEU A 111 8.75 -2.09 12.33
N LEU A 112 7.69 -2.82 11.93
CA LEU A 112 6.33 -2.32 12.08
C LEU A 112 5.91 -2.29 13.54
N ALA A 113 6.23 -3.32 14.32
CA ALA A 113 6.05 -3.29 15.77
C ALA A 113 6.90 -2.20 16.42
N GLY A 114 8.16 -2.03 15.98
CA GLY A 114 9.02 -0.95 16.45
C GLY A 114 8.41 0.43 16.26
N PHE A 115 7.83 0.71 15.10
CA PHE A 115 7.10 1.97 14.88
C PHE A 115 5.84 2.10 15.74
N ARG A 116 5.07 1.02 15.89
CA ARG A 116 3.85 1.04 16.73
C ARG A 116 4.15 1.28 18.21
N ALA A 117 5.31 0.85 18.70
CA ALA A 117 5.75 1.11 20.07
C ALA A 117 6.16 2.58 20.31
N LEU A 118 6.50 3.32 19.24
CA LEU A 118 6.91 4.73 19.32
C LEU A 118 5.75 5.70 19.12
N ALA A 119 4.74 5.29 18.36
CA ALA A 119 3.56 6.11 18.06
C ALA A 119 2.47 5.98 19.13
N PRO A 120 1.59 6.98 19.29
CA PRO A 120 0.39 6.85 20.09
C PRO A 120 -0.42 5.59 19.73
N GLU A 121 -0.95 4.90 20.74
CA GLU A 121 -1.76 3.70 20.52
C GLU A 121 -3.04 4.04 19.76
N ARG A 122 -3.33 3.26 18.70
CA ARG A 122 -4.53 3.44 17.89
C ARG A 122 -5.08 2.10 17.43
N PRO A 123 -6.40 1.87 17.51
CA PRO A 123 -6.99 0.62 17.04
C PRO A 123 -6.75 0.45 15.54
N PRO A 124 -6.52 -0.79 15.07
CA PRO A 124 -6.30 -1.05 13.65
C PRO A 124 -7.49 -0.60 12.80
N ILE A 125 -7.21 0.12 11.70
CA ILE A 125 -8.25 0.60 10.80
C ILE A 125 -8.67 -0.55 9.88
N ALA A 126 -9.98 -0.75 9.75
CA ALA A 126 -10.54 -1.73 8.83
C ALA A 126 -10.49 -1.18 7.40
N ILE A 127 -9.78 -1.87 6.52
CA ILE A 127 -9.68 -1.48 5.11
C ILE A 127 -10.67 -2.31 4.31
N GLN A 128 -11.69 -1.67 3.75
CA GLN A 128 -12.58 -2.34 2.80
C GLN A 128 -11.88 -2.46 1.44
N LEU A 129 -11.34 -3.66 1.16
CA LEU A 129 -10.62 -3.94 -0.09
C LEU A 129 -11.57 -4.16 -1.28
N TRP A 130 -12.80 -4.61 -1.02
CA TRP A 130 -13.78 -4.95 -2.04
C TRP A 130 -15.03 -4.08 -1.91
N SER A 131 -15.32 -3.33 -2.97
CA SER A 131 -16.63 -2.70 -3.13
C SER A 131 -17.68 -3.76 -3.45
N ILE A 132 -18.90 -3.60 -2.94
CA ILE A 132 -20.06 -4.44 -3.30
C ILE A 132 -20.22 -4.54 -4.82
N ARG A 133 -20.00 -3.42 -5.54
CA ARG A 133 -20.02 -3.39 -7.01
C ARG A 133 -19.06 -4.41 -7.64
N ARG A 134 -17.81 -4.48 -7.17
CA ARG A 134 -16.82 -5.45 -7.66
C ARG A 134 -17.25 -6.88 -7.37
N ILE A 135 -17.77 -7.15 -6.17
CA ILE A 135 -18.28 -8.48 -5.81
C ILE A 135 -19.41 -8.88 -6.76
N ALA A 136 -20.40 -8.01 -6.96
CA ALA A 136 -21.52 -8.25 -7.86
C ALA A 136 -21.07 -8.48 -9.31
N LEU A 137 -20.15 -7.66 -9.83
CA LEU A 137 -19.60 -7.82 -11.18
C LEU A 137 -18.83 -9.14 -11.34
N THR A 138 -18.00 -9.53 -10.37
CA THR A 138 -17.27 -10.80 -10.40
C THR A 138 -18.23 -11.99 -10.39
N LEU A 139 -19.25 -11.97 -9.53
CA LEU A 139 -20.26 -13.03 -9.46
C LEU A 139 -21.07 -13.11 -10.77
N GLY A 140 -21.49 -11.97 -11.32
CA GLY A 140 -22.22 -11.91 -12.58
C GLY A 140 -21.38 -12.44 -13.76
N ALA A 141 -20.09 -12.09 -13.82
CA ALA A 141 -19.18 -12.61 -14.83
C ALA A 141 -18.99 -14.13 -14.71
N ALA A 142 -18.78 -14.65 -13.50
CA ALA A 142 -18.66 -16.09 -13.25
C ALA A 142 -19.94 -16.85 -13.64
N ALA A 143 -21.12 -16.32 -13.29
CA ALA A 143 -22.40 -16.89 -13.68
C ALA A 143 -22.58 -16.90 -15.22
N SER A 144 -22.19 -15.81 -15.90
CA SER A 144 -22.26 -15.72 -17.36
C SER A 144 -21.36 -16.75 -18.04
N ILE A 145 -20.15 -16.96 -17.51
CA ILE A 145 -19.22 -17.98 -18.01
C ILE A 145 -19.81 -19.39 -17.81
N ALA A 146 -20.41 -19.67 -16.65
CA ALA A 146 -21.04 -20.96 -16.37
C ALA A 146 -22.22 -21.24 -17.33
N VAL A 147 -23.06 -20.23 -17.59
CA VAL A 147 -24.15 -20.33 -18.58
C VAL A 147 -23.61 -20.58 -19.97
N ALA A 148 -22.56 -19.87 -20.39
CA ALA A 148 -21.94 -20.08 -21.70
C ALA A 148 -21.38 -21.50 -21.85
N ILE A 149 -20.69 -22.03 -20.83
CA ILE A 149 -20.20 -23.41 -20.81
C ILE A 149 -21.37 -24.40 -20.93
N ALA A 150 -22.44 -24.20 -20.18
CA ALA A 150 -23.63 -25.06 -20.23
C ALA A 150 -24.29 -25.05 -21.62
N LEU A 151 -24.41 -23.87 -22.25
CA LEU A 151 -24.95 -23.74 -23.60
C LEU A 151 -24.08 -24.44 -24.64
N VAL A 152 -22.76 -24.31 -24.56
CA VAL A 152 -21.82 -25.01 -25.45
C VAL A 152 -21.94 -26.52 -25.26
N ALA A 153 -21.96 -27.01 -24.01
CA ALA A 153 -22.09 -28.44 -23.73
C ALA A 153 -23.42 -29.01 -24.24
N LEU A 154 -24.52 -28.26 -24.09
CA LEU A 154 -25.83 -28.64 -24.61
C LEU A 154 -25.81 -28.69 -26.15
N ASN A 155 -25.22 -27.70 -26.80
CA ASN A 155 -25.11 -27.63 -28.25
C ASN A 155 -24.30 -28.81 -28.82
N LEU A 156 -23.16 -29.13 -28.19
CA LEU A 156 -22.33 -30.28 -28.57
C LEU A 156 -23.07 -31.62 -28.41
N ARG A 157 -23.84 -31.80 -27.33
CA ARG A 157 -24.69 -32.99 -27.14
C ARG A 157 -25.76 -33.10 -28.23
N THR A 158 -26.42 -31.99 -28.58
CA THR A 158 -27.43 -32.01 -29.65
C THR A 158 -26.84 -32.28 -31.03
N ALA A 159 -25.56 -31.95 -31.24
CA ALA A 159 -24.82 -32.24 -32.46
C ALA A 159 -24.23 -33.67 -32.50
N GLY A 160 -24.39 -34.46 -31.42
CA GLY A 160 -23.85 -35.82 -31.31
C GLY A 160 -22.33 -35.88 -31.14
N LEU A 161 -21.70 -34.77 -30.74
CA LEU A 161 -20.25 -34.66 -30.52
C LEU A 161 -19.84 -34.96 -29.06
N LEU A 162 -20.83 -35.15 -28.19
CA LEU A 162 -20.74 -35.55 -26.77
C LEU A 162 -21.91 -36.48 -26.45
#